data_AF-A0A0T6B3K4-F1
#
_entry.id   AF-A0A0T6B3K4-F1
#
_cell.length_a   1.000
_cell.length_b   1.000
_cell.length_c   1.000
_cell.angle_alpha   90.00
_cell.angle_beta   90.00
_cell.angle_gamma   90.00
#
_symmetry.space_group_name_H-M   'P 1'
#
loop_
_entity.id
_entity.type
_entity.pdbx_description
1 polymer ?
#
loop_
_entity_poly.entity_id
_entity_poly.type
_entity_poly.pdbx_seq_one_letter_code
_entity_poly.pdbx_strand_id
1 'polypeptide(L)'
;LKSQQQVQAQLEEQRKKEEVISQGNQDEIHSSSTMEHELSKCKEELSKKFNYIIDLESRVETYEQVVVDNKNEIETLETRLREKNNMLIELENNYVNIEGVRQLQCDVDEKNAIINELEERLRKISNNPANCDKDDLQELNDLLDIISTKENRIGELENALRESVQICTEREVVLQQEEHKRKKIMEKVSKLEQRLLSLQAAQAMRCHSCGPIVSRMNNMEMKLTRLIAERKENFQELANMKREALEAAISEKDAHLALLEMTGIRNARQADEVDRLKMDKRRLVERLKQENELSVSLIEGSDDSISLEDIHSEDLGQSYNGKPIT
;
A
#
# COMPACT_ATOMS: atom_id res chain seq x y z
N LEU A 1 -42.94 -93.25 -13.68
CA LEU A 1 -43.89 -92.22 -13.18
C LEU A 1 -43.30 -91.39 -12.04
N LYS A 2 -42.92 -91.95 -10.87
CA LYS A 2 -42.33 -91.16 -9.75
C LYS A 2 -41.00 -90.45 -10.07
N SER A 3 -40.11 -91.06 -10.85
CA SER A 3 -38.81 -90.46 -11.23
C SER A 3 -38.93 -89.28 -12.21
N GLN A 4 -39.96 -89.27 -13.07
CA GLN A 4 -40.14 -88.22 -14.08
C GLN A 4 -40.72 -86.93 -13.46
N GLN A 5 -41.63 -87.05 -12.49
CA GLN A 5 -42.17 -85.92 -11.73
C GLN A 5 -41.11 -85.24 -10.85
N GLN A 6 -40.16 -86.00 -10.30
CA GLN A 6 -39.10 -85.45 -9.46
C GLN A 6 -38.07 -84.63 -10.27
N VAL A 7 -37.72 -85.08 -11.47
CA VAL A 7 -36.86 -84.32 -12.40
C VAL A 7 -37.57 -83.06 -12.90
N GLN A 8 -38.87 -83.14 -13.16
CA GLN A 8 -39.65 -81.99 -13.63
C GLN A 8 -39.77 -80.90 -12.55
N ALA A 9 -39.97 -81.29 -11.28
CA ALA A 9 -39.98 -80.36 -10.15
C ALA A 9 -38.60 -79.70 -9.91
N GLN A 10 -37.50 -80.45 -10.06
CA GLN A 10 -36.15 -79.88 -9.94
C GLN A 10 -35.82 -78.90 -11.06
N LEU A 11 -36.24 -79.19 -12.29
CA LEU A 11 -36.08 -78.27 -13.42
C LEU A 11 -36.92 -77.00 -13.25
N GLU A 12 -38.11 -77.10 -12.64
CA GLU A 12 -38.96 -75.95 -12.37
C GLU A 12 -38.41 -75.08 -11.22
N GLU A 13 -37.82 -75.70 -10.19
CA GLU A 13 -37.12 -74.99 -9.12
C GLU A 13 -35.84 -74.30 -9.62
N GLN A 14 -35.08 -74.95 -10.51
CA GLN A 14 -33.94 -74.31 -11.18
C GLN A 14 -34.37 -73.11 -12.03
N ARG A 15 -35.44 -73.24 -12.83
CA ARG A 15 -35.97 -72.12 -13.61
C ARG A 15 -36.39 -70.95 -12.72
N LYS A 16 -37.08 -71.21 -11.60
CA LYS A 16 -37.45 -70.15 -10.66
C LYS A 16 -36.23 -69.48 -10.02
N LYS A 17 -35.18 -70.24 -9.69
CA LYS A 17 -33.92 -69.67 -9.18
C LYS A 17 -33.21 -68.82 -10.24
N GLU A 18 -33.14 -69.30 -11.47
CA GLU A 18 -32.55 -68.55 -12.59
C GLU A 18 -33.33 -67.27 -12.91
N GLU A 19 -34.66 -67.31 -12.83
CA GLU A 19 -35.54 -66.16 -13.07
C GLU A 19 -35.40 -65.10 -11.98
N VAL A 20 -35.30 -65.51 -10.70
CA VAL A 20 -35.02 -64.60 -9.58
C VAL A 20 -33.62 -63.98 -9.69
N ILE A 21 -32.61 -64.75 -10.09
CA ILE A 21 -31.25 -64.23 -10.32
C ILE A 21 -31.23 -63.26 -11.50
N SER A 22 -31.96 -63.56 -12.58
CA SER A 22 -32.05 -62.68 -13.75
C SER A 22 -32.77 -61.37 -13.43
N GLN A 23 -33.83 -61.40 -12.61
CA GLN A 23 -34.53 -60.21 -12.14
C GLN A 23 -33.64 -59.37 -11.21
N GLY A 24 -32.98 -60.00 -10.24
CA GLY A 24 -32.03 -59.30 -9.36
C GLY A 24 -30.90 -58.61 -10.13
N ASN A 25 -30.33 -59.28 -11.14
CA ASN A 25 -29.31 -58.69 -12.00
C ASN A 25 -29.86 -57.53 -12.85
N GLN A 26 -31.10 -57.60 -13.35
CA GLN A 26 -31.71 -56.50 -14.11
C GLN A 26 -31.98 -55.28 -13.23
N ASP A 27 -32.44 -55.48 -11.99
CA ASP A 27 -32.67 -54.40 -11.03
C ASP A 27 -31.36 -53.73 -10.59
N GLU A 28 -30.28 -54.51 -10.39
CA GLU A 28 -28.95 -53.97 -10.11
C GLU A 28 -28.39 -53.17 -11.29
N ILE A 29 -28.55 -53.65 -12.53
CA ILE A 29 -28.13 -52.93 -13.74
C ILE A 29 -28.91 -51.63 -13.90
N HIS A 30 -30.22 -51.65 -13.67
CA HIS A 30 -31.04 -50.45 -13.72
C HIS A 30 -30.64 -49.43 -12.66
N SER A 31 -30.47 -49.87 -11.41
CA SER A 31 -30.04 -49.00 -10.30
C SER A 31 -28.67 -48.37 -10.58
N SER A 32 -27.71 -49.16 -11.08
CA SER A 32 -26.38 -48.69 -11.49
C SER A 32 -26.45 -47.67 -12.62
N SER A 33 -27.31 -47.89 -13.63
CA SER A 33 -27.50 -46.94 -14.73
C SER A 33 -28.11 -45.61 -14.28
N THR A 34 -29.06 -45.62 -13.34
CA THR A 34 -29.59 -44.39 -12.74
C THR A 34 -28.53 -43.61 -11.96
N MET A 35 -27.72 -44.30 -11.14
CA MET A 35 -26.61 -43.65 -10.42
C MET A 35 -25.57 -43.06 -11.37
N GLU A 36 -25.21 -43.76 -12.45
CA GLU A 36 -24.30 -43.23 -13.47
C GLU A 36 -24.85 -41.96 -14.14
N HIS A 37 -26.15 -41.94 -14.42
CA HIS A 37 -26.79 -40.76 -15.01
C HIS A 37 -26.79 -39.56 -14.05
N GLU A 38 -27.13 -39.77 -12.77
CA GLU A 38 -27.07 -38.72 -11.74
C GLU A 38 -25.63 -38.22 -11.52
N LEU A 39 -24.65 -39.13 -11.49
CA LEU A 39 -23.23 -38.78 -11.40
C LEU A 39 -22.78 -37.93 -12.59
N SER A 40 -23.22 -38.28 -13.81
CA SER A 40 -22.94 -37.51 -15.02
C SER A 40 -23.52 -36.10 -14.94
N LYS A 41 -24.77 -35.97 -14.47
CA LYS A 41 -25.43 -34.68 -14.30
C LYS A 41 -24.72 -33.81 -13.25
N CYS A 42 -24.34 -34.39 -12.11
CA CYS A 42 -23.55 -33.71 -11.08
C CYS A 42 -22.18 -33.25 -11.62
N LYS A 43 -21.49 -34.07 -12.42
CA LYS A 43 -20.23 -33.69 -13.06
C LYS A 43 -20.39 -32.51 -14.01
N GLU A 44 -21.47 -32.48 -14.78
CA GLU A 44 -21.76 -31.37 -15.69
C GLU A 44 -22.06 -30.07 -14.93
N GLU A 45 -22.85 -30.14 -13.86
CA GLU A 45 -23.10 -28.99 -12.97
C GLU A 45 -21.82 -28.49 -12.29
N LEU A 46 -20.98 -29.41 -11.81
CA LEU A 46 -19.67 -29.09 -11.22
C LEU A 46 -18.78 -28.37 -12.24
N SER A 47 -18.73 -28.86 -13.49
CA SER A 47 -17.96 -28.24 -14.57
C SER A 47 -18.46 -26.83 -14.89
N LYS A 48 -19.78 -26.61 -14.92
CA LYS A 48 -20.37 -25.27 -15.09
C LYS A 48 -19.97 -24.32 -13.96
N LYS A 49 -20.01 -24.79 -12.71
CA LYS A 49 -19.58 -24.00 -11.54
C LYS A 49 -18.08 -23.71 -11.59
N PHE A 50 -17.27 -24.67 -12.01
CA PHE A 50 -15.82 -24.50 -12.15
C PHE A 50 -15.48 -23.43 -13.19
N ASN A 51 -16.13 -23.46 -14.37
CA ASN A 51 -15.93 -22.43 -15.39
C ASN A 51 -16.40 -21.05 -14.93
N TYR A 52 -17.49 -20.98 -14.15
CA TYR A 52 -17.96 -19.72 -13.58
C TYR A 52 -16.99 -19.14 -12.53
N ILE A 53 -16.35 -20.00 -11.73
CA ILE A 53 -15.31 -19.59 -10.78
C ILE A 53 -14.11 -19.01 -11.54
N ILE A 54 -13.65 -19.67 -12.61
CA ILE A 54 -12.55 -19.16 -13.45
C ILE A 54 -12.87 -17.77 -14.03
N ASP A 55 -14.10 -17.56 -14.53
CA ASP A 55 -14.52 -16.26 -15.07
C ASP A 55 -14.54 -15.17 -13.97
N LEU A 56 -15.00 -15.52 -12.77
CA LEU A 56 -14.97 -14.61 -11.62
C LEU A 56 -13.53 -14.29 -11.19
N GLU A 57 -12.64 -15.28 -11.13
CA GLU A 57 -11.23 -15.10 -10.80
C GLU A 57 -10.54 -14.17 -11.81
N SER A 58 -10.77 -14.40 -13.11
CA SER A 58 -10.23 -13.53 -14.17
C SER A 58 -10.75 -12.09 -14.05
N ARG A 59 -12.03 -11.90 -13.72
CA ARG A 59 -12.59 -10.56 -13.47
C ARG A 59 -11.98 -9.90 -12.25
N VAL A 60 -11.77 -10.64 -11.15
CA VAL A 60 -11.13 -10.10 -9.95
C VAL A 60 -9.71 -9.62 -10.28
N GLU A 61 -8.94 -10.43 -11.00
CA GLU A 61 -7.58 -10.08 -11.43
C GLU A 61 -7.57 -8.78 -12.28
N THR A 62 -8.53 -8.64 -13.21
CA THR A 62 -8.64 -7.38 -13.99
C THR A 62 -8.99 -6.17 -13.13
N TYR A 63 -9.85 -6.32 -12.12
CA TYR A 63 -10.17 -5.22 -11.22
C TYR A 63 -9.01 -4.87 -10.29
N GLU A 64 -8.27 -5.87 -9.81
CA GLU A 64 -7.05 -5.67 -9.03
C GLU A 64 -6.01 -4.87 -9.82
N GLN A 65 -5.79 -5.22 -11.10
CA GLN A 65 -4.88 -4.47 -11.97
C GLN A 65 -5.32 -3.01 -12.14
N VAL A 66 -6.61 -2.77 -12.40
CA VAL A 66 -7.15 -1.39 -12.54
C VAL A 66 -6.99 -0.60 -11.24
N VAL A 67 -7.16 -1.23 -10.08
CA VAL A 67 -6.94 -0.58 -8.78
C VAL A 67 -5.48 -0.20 -8.59
N VAL A 68 -4.54 -1.08 -8.97
CA VAL A 68 -3.10 -0.79 -8.93
C VAL A 68 -2.74 0.37 -9.86
N ASP A 69 -3.23 0.35 -11.10
CA ASP A 69 -2.97 1.41 -12.08
C ASP A 69 -3.51 2.76 -11.59
N ASN A 70 -4.73 2.79 -11.06
CA ASN A 70 -5.33 3.99 -10.48
C ASN A 70 -4.54 4.50 -9.26
N LYS A 71 -4.05 3.59 -8.41
CA LYS A 71 -3.25 3.95 -7.24
C LYS A 71 -1.94 4.62 -7.65
N ASN A 72 -1.26 4.08 -8.66
CA ASN A 72 -0.05 4.66 -9.23
C ASN A 72 -0.34 6.03 -9.86
N GLU A 73 -1.45 6.18 -10.60
CA GLU A 73 -1.84 7.47 -11.18
C GLU A 73 -2.12 8.52 -10.10
N ILE A 74 -2.83 8.16 -9.03
CA ILE A 74 -3.06 9.03 -7.86
C ILE A 74 -1.73 9.49 -7.26
N GLU A 75 -0.78 8.59 -7.04
CA GLU A 75 0.53 8.93 -6.47
C GLU A 75 1.31 9.91 -7.37
N THR A 76 1.26 9.73 -8.69
CA THR A 76 1.89 10.67 -9.64
C THR A 76 1.20 12.04 -9.65
N LEU A 77 -0.12 12.08 -9.49
CA LEU A 77 -0.86 13.33 -9.41
C LEU A 77 -0.58 14.05 -8.09
N GLU A 78 -0.49 13.33 -6.97
CA GLU A 78 -0.18 13.87 -5.65
C GLU A 78 1.25 14.44 -5.57
N THR A 79 2.23 13.76 -6.17
CA THR A 79 3.60 14.28 -6.30
C THR A 79 3.63 15.56 -7.12
N ARG A 80 2.98 15.58 -8.29
CA ARG A 80 2.89 16.78 -9.14
C ARG A 80 2.16 17.93 -8.46
N LEU A 81 1.12 17.64 -7.67
CA LEU A 81 0.37 18.65 -6.91
C LEU A 81 1.24 19.24 -5.79
N ARG A 82 2.02 18.42 -5.07
CA ARG A 82 3.00 18.89 -4.08
C ARG A 82 4.06 19.80 -4.70
N GLU A 83 4.62 19.41 -5.85
CA GLU A 83 5.58 20.25 -6.59
C GLU A 83 4.97 21.61 -6.98
N LYS A 84 3.75 21.60 -7.53
CA LYS A 84 3.04 22.84 -7.89
C LYS A 84 2.76 23.72 -6.67
N ASN A 85 2.39 23.12 -5.54
CA ASN A 85 2.14 23.85 -4.31
C ASN A 85 3.43 24.52 -3.78
N ASN A 86 4.56 23.81 -3.84
CA ASN A 86 5.86 24.39 -3.47
C ASN A 86 6.25 25.56 -4.37
N MET A 87 6.07 25.43 -5.69
CA MET A 87 6.28 26.55 -6.63
C MET A 87 5.38 27.75 -6.33
N LEU A 88 4.14 27.50 -5.91
CA LEU A 88 3.17 28.56 -5.58
C LEU A 88 3.62 29.33 -4.33
N ILE A 89 4.05 28.62 -3.29
CA ILE A 89 4.63 29.21 -2.07
C ILE A 89 5.87 30.06 -2.41
N GLU A 90 6.77 29.56 -3.27
CA GLU A 90 7.95 30.33 -3.71
C GLU A 90 7.56 31.61 -4.46
N LEU A 91 6.56 31.54 -5.34
CA LEU A 91 6.07 32.70 -6.08
C LEU A 91 5.39 33.72 -5.16
N GLU A 92 4.60 33.29 -4.18
CA GLU A 92 3.99 34.17 -3.17
C GLU A 92 5.05 34.91 -2.36
N ASN A 93 6.09 34.20 -1.90
CA ASN A 93 7.20 34.82 -1.19
C ASN A 93 7.93 35.86 -2.05
N ASN A 94 8.17 35.54 -3.32
CA ASN A 94 8.79 36.49 -4.26
C ASN A 94 7.90 37.70 -4.51
N TYR A 95 6.59 37.52 -4.61
CA TYR A 95 5.64 38.61 -4.79
C TYR A 95 5.66 39.58 -3.60
N VAL A 96 5.61 39.06 -2.36
CA VAL A 96 5.72 39.87 -1.13
C VAL A 96 7.05 40.63 -1.10
N ASN A 97 8.15 40.00 -1.49
CA ASN A 97 9.46 40.66 -1.56
C ASN A 97 9.48 41.80 -2.59
N ILE A 98 8.92 41.58 -3.79
CA ILE A 98 8.85 42.60 -4.85
C ILE A 98 7.97 43.78 -4.40
N GLU A 99 6.84 43.51 -3.77
CA GLU A 99 5.95 44.56 -3.25
C GLU A 99 6.65 45.39 -2.15
N GLY A 100 7.41 44.73 -1.26
CA GLY A 100 8.27 45.41 -0.28
C GLY A 100 9.34 46.30 -0.92
N VAL A 101 10.04 45.80 -1.95
CA VAL A 101 11.02 46.59 -2.71
C VAL A 101 10.35 47.78 -3.40
N ARG A 102 9.17 47.59 -3.99
CA ARG A 102 8.42 48.67 -4.64
C ARG A 102 8.01 49.75 -3.65
N GLN A 103 7.58 49.39 -2.45
CA GLN A 103 7.24 50.36 -1.41
C GLN A 103 8.47 51.16 -0.99
N LEU A 104 9.60 50.48 -0.74
CA LEU A 104 10.87 51.16 -0.44
C LEU A 104 11.29 52.11 -1.56
N GLN A 105 11.05 51.74 -2.82
CA GLN A 105 11.34 52.60 -3.97
C GLN A 105 10.47 53.87 -3.96
N CYS A 106 9.16 53.75 -3.71
CA CYS A 106 8.27 54.91 -3.57
C CYS A 106 8.72 55.84 -2.44
N ASP A 107 9.07 55.28 -1.28
CA ASP A 107 9.55 56.04 -0.14
C ASP A 107 10.86 56.78 -0.48
N VAL A 108 11.79 56.11 -1.17
CA VAL A 108 13.05 56.73 -1.63
C VAL A 108 12.79 57.88 -2.62
N ASP A 109 11.88 57.70 -3.58
CA ASP A 109 11.54 58.73 -4.56
C ASP A 109 10.90 59.96 -3.88
N GLU A 110 10.01 59.74 -2.92
CA GLU A 110 9.38 60.80 -2.13
C GLU A 110 10.41 61.57 -1.29
N LYS A 111 11.36 60.85 -0.65
CA LYS A 111 12.47 61.47 0.08
C LYS A 111 13.40 62.25 -0.85
N ASN A 112 13.71 61.73 -2.02
CA ASN A 112 14.54 62.43 -3.01
C ASN A 112 13.86 63.71 -3.52
N ALA A 113 12.55 63.70 -3.71
CA ALA A 113 11.80 64.90 -4.07
C ALA A 113 11.91 65.99 -2.98
N ILE A 114 11.75 65.61 -1.71
CA ILE A 114 11.92 66.52 -0.57
C ILE A 114 13.36 67.05 -0.50
N ILE A 115 14.36 66.17 -0.67
CA ILE A 115 15.79 66.58 -0.69
C ILE A 115 16.03 67.61 -1.80
N ASN A 116 15.54 67.36 -3.01
CA ASN A 116 15.70 68.30 -4.13
C ASN A 116 15.04 69.66 -3.86
N GLU A 117 13.84 69.68 -3.25
CA GLU A 117 13.17 70.92 -2.86
C GLU A 117 13.99 71.69 -1.80
N LEU A 118 14.47 70.99 -0.77
CA LEU A 118 15.31 71.57 0.27
C LEU A 118 16.64 72.10 -0.29
N GLU A 119 17.29 71.37 -1.19
CA GLU A 119 18.49 71.84 -1.87
C GLU A 119 18.23 73.10 -2.72
N GLU A 120 17.07 73.18 -3.38
CA GLU A 120 16.71 74.36 -4.16
C GLU A 120 16.40 75.57 -3.27
N ARG A 121 15.73 75.37 -2.13
CA ARG A 121 15.56 76.41 -1.09
C ARG A 121 16.92 76.88 -0.55
N LEU A 122 17.82 75.95 -0.22
CA LEU A 122 19.18 76.27 0.23
C LEU A 122 19.97 77.03 -0.83
N ARG A 123 19.87 76.66 -2.12
CA ARG A 123 20.47 77.41 -3.23
C ARG A 123 19.91 78.84 -3.34
N LYS A 124 18.60 79.02 -3.14
CA LYS A 124 17.95 80.36 -3.14
C LYS A 124 18.44 81.22 -1.98
N ILE A 125 18.52 80.66 -0.77
CA ILE A 125 19.06 81.34 0.42
C ILE A 125 20.53 81.70 0.22
N SER A 126 21.34 80.77 -0.33
CA SER A 126 22.76 80.98 -0.60
C SER A 126 23.02 82.09 -1.64
N ASN A 127 22.16 82.25 -2.64
CA ASN A 127 22.32 83.25 -3.70
C ASN A 127 21.78 84.65 -3.33
N ASN A 128 20.96 84.76 -2.27
CA ASN A 128 20.41 86.04 -1.82
C ASN A 128 20.35 86.11 -0.26
N PRO A 129 21.51 86.14 0.42
CA PRO A 129 21.62 85.99 1.88
C PRO A 129 21.01 87.15 2.69
N ALA A 130 20.58 88.23 2.04
CA ALA A 130 19.97 89.40 2.68
C ALA A 130 18.48 89.20 3.03
N ASN A 131 17.87 88.06 2.67
CA ASN A 131 16.44 87.80 2.82
C ASN A 131 16.11 86.52 3.61
N CYS A 132 17.04 86.04 4.45
CA CYS A 132 16.75 84.98 5.41
C CYS A 132 15.88 85.56 6.53
N ASP A 133 14.56 85.46 6.34
CA ASP A 133 13.58 85.86 7.33
C ASP A 133 13.48 84.80 8.44
N LYS A 134 12.97 85.21 9.61
CA LYS A 134 12.79 84.36 10.80
C LYS A 134 12.01 83.06 10.53
N ASP A 135 11.22 83.02 9.46
CA ASP A 135 10.35 81.91 9.10
C ASP A 135 11.13 80.67 8.62
N ASP A 136 12.25 80.83 7.90
CA ASP A 136 13.11 79.70 7.49
C ASP A 136 13.82 79.04 8.68
N LEU A 137 14.18 79.86 9.68
CA LEU A 137 14.78 79.39 10.94
C LEU A 137 13.76 78.62 11.78
N GLN A 138 12.49 79.02 11.73
CA GLN A 138 11.40 78.35 12.41
C GLN A 138 11.09 77.00 11.76
N GLU A 139 11.05 76.92 10.42
CA GLU A 139 10.79 75.66 9.69
C GLU A 139 11.90 74.62 9.94
N LEU A 140 13.17 75.05 10.02
CA LEU A 140 14.28 74.16 10.37
C LEU A 140 14.18 73.64 11.82
N ASN A 141 13.71 74.47 12.74
CA ASN A 141 13.52 74.10 14.14
C ASN A 141 12.35 73.10 14.29
N ASP A 142 11.26 73.30 13.56
CA ASP A 142 10.11 72.38 13.54
C ASP A 142 10.50 71.01 12.96
N LEU A 143 11.35 70.98 11.92
CA LEU A 143 11.90 69.74 11.37
C LEU A 143 12.82 69.02 12.37
N LEU A 144 13.64 69.76 13.11
CA LEU A 144 14.47 69.22 14.20
C LEU A 144 13.62 68.57 15.30
N ASP A 145 12.51 69.21 15.68
CA ASP A 145 11.56 68.64 16.65
C ASP A 145 10.88 67.36 16.12
N ILE A 146 10.51 67.33 14.84
CA ILE A 146 9.95 66.12 14.20
C ILE A 146 10.99 65.00 14.15
N ILE A 147 12.25 65.31 13.85
CA ILE A 147 13.33 64.31 13.84
C ILE A 147 13.55 63.77 15.26
N SER A 148 13.66 64.64 16.26
CA SER A 148 13.82 64.26 17.67
C SER A 148 12.68 63.36 18.16
N THR A 149 11.43 63.69 17.83
CA THR A 149 10.27 62.84 18.20
C THR A 149 10.30 61.48 17.50
N LYS A 150 10.70 61.42 16.23
CA LYS A 150 10.86 60.15 15.50
C LYS A 150 12.02 59.31 16.03
N GLU A 151 13.15 59.92 16.38
CA GLU A 151 14.29 59.25 17.01
C GLU A 151 13.88 58.63 18.36
N ASN A 152 13.14 59.37 19.19
CA ASN A 152 12.58 58.84 20.44
C ASN A 152 11.64 57.65 20.18
N ARG A 153 10.75 57.76 19.20
CA ARG A 153 9.81 56.69 18.84
C ARG A 153 10.53 55.44 18.32
N ILE A 154 11.58 55.61 17.52
CA ILE A 154 12.43 54.51 17.05
C ILE A 154 13.10 53.83 18.25
N GLY A 155 13.67 54.60 19.18
CA GLY A 155 14.27 54.07 20.40
C GLY A 155 13.29 53.23 21.24
N GLU A 156 12.04 53.68 21.39
CA GLU A 156 10.99 52.90 22.07
C GLU A 156 10.69 51.57 21.36
N LEU A 157 10.54 51.60 20.03
CA LEU A 157 10.25 50.41 19.24
C LEU A 157 11.40 49.41 19.27
N GLU A 158 12.65 49.89 19.21
CA GLU A 158 13.82 49.03 19.37
C GLU A 158 13.88 48.38 20.75
N ASN A 159 13.51 49.12 21.80
CA ASN A 159 13.48 48.57 23.16
C ASN A 159 12.37 47.52 23.31
N ALA A 160 11.18 47.77 22.78
CA ALA A 160 10.10 46.78 22.76
C ALA A 160 10.47 45.53 21.95
N LEU A 161 11.20 45.70 20.83
CA LEU A 161 11.70 44.59 20.04
C LEU A 161 12.75 43.78 20.80
N ARG A 162 13.70 44.43 21.48
CA ARG A 162 14.69 43.76 22.34
C ARG A 162 14.01 42.93 23.43
N GLU A 163 12.99 43.47 24.08
CA GLU A 163 12.21 42.75 25.10
C GLU A 163 11.41 41.59 24.51
N SER A 164 10.76 41.79 23.35
CA SER A 164 10.02 40.73 22.67
C SER A 164 10.93 39.56 22.26
N VAL A 165 12.12 39.86 21.75
CA VAL A 165 13.12 38.84 21.41
C VAL A 165 13.57 38.10 22.66
N GLN A 166 13.85 38.82 23.76
CA GLN A 166 14.22 38.19 25.03
C GLN A 166 13.14 37.22 25.52
N ILE A 167 11.87 37.65 25.56
CA ILE A 167 10.74 36.80 25.97
C ILE A 167 10.63 35.55 25.08
N CYS A 168 10.80 35.70 23.76
CA CYS A 168 10.79 34.56 22.84
C CYS A 168 11.92 33.58 23.15
N THR A 169 13.14 34.06 23.42
CA THR A 169 14.27 33.18 23.77
C THR A 169 14.05 32.46 25.09
N GLU A 170 13.52 33.13 26.12
CA GLU A 170 13.21 32.51 27.41
C GLU A 170 12.11 31.44 27.27
N ARG A 171 11.06 31.74 26.50
CA ARG A 171 9.99 30.80 26.19
C ARG A 171 10.50 29.56 25.46
N GLU A 172 11.37 29.74 24.48
CA GLU A 172 11.97 28.65 23.71
C GLU A 172 12.78 27.71 24.60
N VAL A 173 13.58 28.26 25.53
CA VAL A 173 14.34 27.45 26.50
C VAL A 173 13.41 26.60 27.38
N VAL A 174 12.32 27.19 27.88
CA VAL A 174 11.32 26.45 28.68
C VAL A 174 10.66 25.35 27.84
N LEU A 175 10.31 25.64 26.58
CA LEU A 175 9.70 24.66 25.68
C LEU A 175 10.62 23.45 25.46
N GLN A 176 11.90 23.68 25.19
CA GLN A 176 12.89 22.62 25.03
C GLN A 176 13.08 21.79 26.31
N GLN A 177 13.06 22.44 27.48
CA GLN A 177 13.12 21.73 28.76
C GLN A 177 11.89 20.83 28.98
N GLU A 178 10.69 21.32 28.68
CA GLU A 178 9.46 20.54 28.79
C GLU A 178 9.41 19.39 27.79
N GLU A 179 9.85 19.60 26.55
CA GLU A 179 9.97 18.54 25.55
C GLU A 179 10.92 17.43 26.02
N HIS A 180 12.06 17.81 26.59
CA HIS A 180 13.02 16.85 27.13
C HIS A 180 12.45 16.05 28.32
N LYS A 181 11.70 16.70 29.22
CA LYS A 181 10.99 16.01 30.31
C LYS A 181 9.92 15.07 29.76
N ARG A 182 9.13 15.51 28.78
CA ARG A 182 8.11 14.70 28.12
C ARG A 182 8.72 13.44 27.51
N LYS A 183 9.82 13.58 26.77
CA LYS A 183 10.54 12.42 26.18
C LYS A 183 10.99 11.42 27.25
N LYS A 184 11.58 11.91 28.35
CA LYS A 184 11.98 11.05 29.49
C LYS A 184 10.79 10.32 30.14
N ILE A 185 9.64 10.99 30.25
CA ILE A 185 8.42 10.37 30.79
C ILE A 185 7.90 9.31 29.83
N MET A 186 7.83 9.60 28.53
CA MET A 186 7.41 8.64 27.50
C MET A 186 8.28 7.38 27.51
N GLU A 187 9.59 7.51 27.60
CA GLU A 187 10.50 6.36 27.71
C GLU A 187 10.25 5.52 28.98
N LYS A 188 9.94 6.17 30.11
CA LYS A 188 9.60 5.46 31.35
C LYS A 188 8.26 4.76 31.25
N VAL A 189 7.26 5.39 30.65
CA VAL A 189 5.93 4.82 30.42
C VAL A 189 6.05 3.58 29.54
N SER A 190 6.73 3.68 28.40
CA SER A 190 6.97 2.55 27.49
C SER A 190 7.67 1.37 28.20
N LYS A 191 8.70 1.65 29.01
CA LYS A 191 9.36 0.60 29.82
C LYS A 191 8.44 -0.03 30.86
N LEU A 192 7.53 0.74 31.46
CA LEU A 192 6.57 0.24 32.44
C LEU A 192 5.48 -0.59 31.76
N GLU A 193 4.98 -0.17 30.60
CA GLU A 193 4.03 -0.91 29.78
C GLU A 193 4.61 -2.25 29.35
N GLN A 194 5.85 -2.28 28.85
CA GLN A 194 6.53 -3.53 28.50
C GLN A 194 6.66 -4.48 29.70
N ARG A 195 7.00 -3.94 30.88
CA ARG A 195 7.08 -4.72 32.12
C ARG A 195 5.71 -5.24 32.56
N LEU A 196 4.66 -4.43 32.44
CA LEU A 196 3.30 -4.82 32.78
C LEU A 196 2.83 -5.97 31.90
N LEU A 197 3.00 -5.85 30.58
CA LEU A 197 2.68 -6.91 29.62
C LEU A 197 3.45 -8.19 29.92
N SER A 198 4.76 -8.08 30.19
CA SER A 198 5.60 -9.24 30.56
C SER A 198 5.12 -9.92 31.84
N LEU A 199 4.73 -9.15 32.85
CA LEU A 199 4.19 -9.68 34.10
C LEU A 199 2.82 -10.35 33.90
N GLN A 200 1.94 -9.74 33.11
CA GLN A 200 0.63 -10.30 32.77
C GLN A 200 0.77 -11.62 32.01
N ALA A 201 1.64 -11.68 30.99
CA ALA A 201 1.93 -12.90 30.26
C ALA A 201 2.48 -14.00 31.19
N ALA A 202 3.44 -13.66 32.05
CA ALA A 202 3.99 -14.59 33.02
C ALA A 202 2.95 -15.06 34.05
N GLN A 203 2.01 -14.20 34.44
CA GLN A 203 0.89 -14.56 35.33
C GLN A 203 -0.12 -15.47 34.63
N ALA A 204 -0.48 -15.19 33.38
CA ALA A 204 -1.38 -16.02 32.59
C ALA A 204 -0.83 -17.44 32.43
N MET A 205 0.49 -17.57 32.22
CA MET A 205 1.18 -18.86 32.13
C MET A 205 1.18 -19.63 33.46
N ARG A 206 1.24 -18.93 34.62
CA ARG A 206 1.21 -19.56 35.95
C ARG A 206 -0.21 -19.84 36.47
N CYS A 207 -1.22 -19.24 35.87
CA CYS A 207 -2.61 -19.43 36.27
C CYS A 207 -3.09 -20.83 35.88
N HIS A 208 -3.69 -21.56 36.82
CA HIS A 208 -4.13 -22.94 36.59
C HIS A 208 -5.20 -23.07 35.48
N SER A 209 -6.07 -22.07 35.34
CA SER A 209 -7.11 -22.07 34.30
C SER A 209 -6.63 -21.50 32.97
N CYS A 210 -5.77 -20.48 32.99
CA CYS A 210 -5.29 -19.83 31.76
C CYS A 210 -4.09 -20.57 31.13
N GLY A 211 -3.19 -21.13 31.94
CA GLY A 211 -1.96 -21.79 31.47
C GLY A 211 -2.19 -22.89 30.42
N PRO A 212 -3.16 -23.81 30.62
CA PRO A 212 -3.51 -24.81 29.61
C PRO A 212 -4.06 -24.19 28.31
N ILE A 213 -4.84 -23.11 28.40
CA ILE A 213 -5.42 -22.42 27.25
C ILE A 213 -4.32 -21.72 26.45
N VAL A 214 -3.43 -20.97 27.12
CA VAL A 214 -2.30 -20.28 26.49
C VAL A 214 -1.33 -21.28 25.87
N SER A 215 -1.05 -22.39 26.54
CA SER A 215 -0.17 -23.45 26.00
C SER A 215 -0.77 -24.12 24.76
N ARG A 216 -2.09 -24.34 24.74
CA ARG A 216 -2.81 -24.88 23.59
C ARG A 216 -2.84 -23.88 22.43
N MET A 217 -3.08 -22.60 22.72
CA MET A 217 -3.05 -21.51 21.75
C MET A 217 -1.67 -21.42 21.09
N ASN A 218 -0.59 -21.35 21.88
CA ASN A 218 0.78 -21.33 21.38
C ASN A 218 1.09 -22.58 20.53
N ASN A 219 0.64 -23.77 20.94
CA ASN A 219 0.80 -24.97 20.12
C ASN A 219 0.07 -24.88 18.77
N MET A 220 -1.12 -24.26 18.72
CA MET A 220 -1.85 -24.08 17.47
C MET A 220 -1.19 -23.00 16.60
N GLU A 221 -0.71 -21.91 17.20
CA GLU A 221 0.05 -20.85 16.52
C GLU A 221 1.33 -21.44 15.89
N MET A 222 2.13 -22.18 16.66
CA MET A 222 3.34 -22.85 16.14
C MET A 222 3.01 -23.82 14.99
N LYS A 223 1.91 -24.56 15.08
CA LYS A 223 1.46 -25.46 14.01
C LYS A 223 1.04 -24.68 12.77
N LEU A 224 0.31 -23.59 12.95
CA LEU A 224 -0.12 -22.71 11.86
C LEU A 224 1.09 -22.11 11.15
N THR A 225 2.05 -21.56 11.90
CA THR A 225 3.30 -21.03 11.34
C THR A 225 4.06 -22.10 10.55
N ARG A 226 4.15 -23.33 11.08
CA ARG A 226 4.78 -24.44 10.35
C ARG A 226 4.03 -24.78 9.06
N LEU A 227 2.70 -24.89 9.10
CA LEU A 227 1.90 -25.19 7.91
C LEU A 227 1.99 -24.08 6.86
N ILE A 228 2.08 -22.82 7.27
CA ILE A 228 2.31 -21.69 6.36
C ILE A 228 3.69 -21.81 5.70
N ALA A 229 4.72 -22.13 6.48
CA ALA A 229 6.08 -22.34 5.95
C ALA A 229 6.14 -23.53 4.97
N GLU A 230 5.57 -24.67 5.34
CA GLU A 230 5.47 -25.86 4.48
C GLU A 230 4.68 -25.56 3.20
N ARG A 231 3.56 -24.81 3.31
CA ARG A 231 2.78 -24.37 2.14
C ARG A 231 3.61 -23.48 1.21
N LYS A 232 4.42 -22.57 1.76
CA LYS A 232 5.32 -21.70 1.00
C LYS A 232 6.40 -22.52 0.27
N GLU A 233 7.03 -23.44 0.98
CA GLU A 233 8.03 -24.35 0.41
C GLU A 233 7.42 -25.19 -0.73
N ASN A 234 6.25 -25.78 -0.51
CA ASN A 234 5.54 -26.55 -1.54
C ASN A 234 5.20 -25.72 -2.78
N PHE A 235 4.78 -24.45 -2.62
CA PHE A 235 4.55 -23.56 -3.76
C PHE A 235 5.85 -23.23 -4.51
N GLN A 236 6.94 -23.00 -3.79
CA GLN A 236 8.24 -22.77 -4.40
C GLN A 236 8.73 -24.00 -5.18
N GLU A 237 8.61 -25.19 -4.61
CA GLU A 237 8.94 -26.45 -5.28
C GLU A 237 8.06 -26.67 -6.52
N LEU A 238 6.75 -26.41 -6.42
CA LEU A 238 5.84 -26.55 -7.55
C LEU A 238 6.17 -25.57 -8.69
N ALA A 239 6.43 -24.31 -8.37
CA ALA A 239 6.86 -23.30 -9.33
C ALA A 239 8.18 -23.72 -10.01
N ASN A 240 9.13 -24.24 -9.23
CA ASN A 240 10.40 -24.74 -9.75
C ASN A 240 10.20 -25.93 -10.71
N MET A 241 9.40 -26.93 -10.32
CA MET A 241 9.09 -28.08 -11.18
C MET A 241 8.38 -27.66 -12.47
N LYS A 242 7.47 -26.68 -12.40
CA LYS A 242 6.76 -26.17 -13.58
C LYS A 242 7.71 -25.45 -14.54
N ARG A 243 8.63 -24.63 -14.01
CA ARG A 243 9.70 -23.99 -14.80
C ARG A 243 10.60 -25.01 -15.49
N GLU A 244 11.10 -26.00 -14.74
CA GLU A 244 11.97 -27.06 -15.28
C GLU A 244 11.26 -27.88 -16.37
N ALA A 245 9.98 -28.20 -16.19
CA ALA A 245 9.19 -28.91 -17.21
C ALA A 245 9.00 -28.07 -18.49
N LEU A 246 8.79 -26.76 -18.36
CA LEU A 246 8.67 -25.85 -19.51
C LEU A 246 10.00 -25.69 -20.25
N GLU A 247 11.11 -25.54 -19.51
CA GLU A 247 12.47 -25.48 -20.08
C GLU A 247 12.82 -26.78 -20.82
N ALA A 248 12.51 -27.94 -20.24
CA ALA A 248 12.72 -29.24 -20.88
C ALA A 248 11.91 -29.37 -22.18
N ALA A 249 10.64 -28.95 -22.17
CA ALA A 249 9.79 -28.98 -23.36
C ALA A 249 10.30 -28.03 -24.47
N ILE A 250 10.82 -26.85 -24.11
CA ILE A 250 11.44 -25.91 -25.07
C ILE A 250 12.71 -26.54 -25.66
N SER A 251 13.57 -27.12 -24.81
CA SER A 251 14.79 -27.80 -25.22
C SER A 251 14.50 -28.97 -26.19
N GLU A 252 13.43 -29.73 -25.94
CA GLU A 252 12.96 -30.76 -26.87
C GLU A 252 12.60 -30.15 -28.24
N LYS A 253 11.80 -29.07 -28.28
CA LYS A 253 11.46 -28.39 -29.55
C LYS A 253 12.69 -27.87 -30.27
N ASP A 254 13.70 -27.38 -29.55
CA ASP A 254 14.96 -26.92 -30.13
C ASP A 254 15.79 -28.06 -30.72
N ALA A 255 15.84 -29.22 -30.05
CA ALA A 255 16.47 -30.41 -30.60
C ALA A 255 15.79 -30.89 -31.90
N HIS A 256 14.46 -30.86 -31.94
CA HIS A 256 13.69 -31.20 -33.14
C HIS A 256 13.93 -30.23 -34.31
N LEU A 257 13.96 -28.92 -34.03
CA LEU A 257 14.28 -27.91 -35.04
C LEU A 257 15.70 -28.07 -35.57
N ALA A 258 16.68 -28.26 -34.68
CA ALA A 258 18.07 -28.49 -35.08
C ALA A 258 18.22 -29.74 -35.95
N LEU A 259 17.52 -30.82 -35.63
CA LEU A 259 17.49 -32.04 -36.47
C LEU A 259 16.94 -31.77 -37.88
N LEU A 260 15.85 -31.00 -38.00
CA LEU A 260 15.28 -30.63 -39.29
C LEU A 260 16.19 -29.69 -40.08
N GLU A 261 16.89 -28.77 -39.40
CA GLU A 261 17.88 -27.89 -40.01
C GLU A 261 19.09 -28.67 -40.54
N MET A 262 19.59 -29.65 -39.79
CA MET A 262 20.71 -30.51 -40.20
C MET A 262 20.35 -31.47 -41.34
N THR A 263 19.15 -32.06 -41.32
CA THR A 263 18.70 -33.01 -42.36
C THR A 263 18.26 -32.31 -43.66
N GLY A 264 17.93 -31.02 -43.55
CA GLY A 264 17.48 -30.17 -44.64
C GLY A 264 15.98 -30.34 -44.92
N ILE A 265 15.31 -29.22 -45.19
CA ILE A 265 13.88 -29.20 -45.54
C ILE A 265 13.74 -29.54 -47.03
N ARG A 266 13.21 -30.73 -47.34
CA ARG A 266 13.13 -31.28 -48.70
C ARG A 266 11.72 -31.35 -49.27
N ASN A 267 10.70 -31.17 -48.43
CA ASN A 267 9.30 -31.20 -48.86
C ASN A 267 8.43 -30.21 -48.07
N ALA A 268 7.26 -29.88 -48.61
CA ALA A 268 6.32 -28.94 -48.00
C ALA A 268 5.88 -29.38 -46.60
N ARG A 269 5.76 -30.69 -46.34
CA ARG A 269 5.39 -31.22 -45.02
C ARG A 269 6.43 -30.90 -43.95
N GLN A 270 7.72 -31.01 -44.27
CA GLN A 270 8.80 -30.64 -43.36
C GLN A 270 8.86 -29.14 -43.10
N ALA A 271 8.54 -28.31 -44.11
CA ALA A 271 8.41 -26.87 -43.92
C ALA A 271 7.26 -26.53 -42.96
N ASP A 272 6.09 -27.14 -43.15
CA ASP A 272 4.93 -26.97 -42.27
C ASP A 272 5.22 -27.46 -40.84
N GLU A 273 5.98 -28.55 -40.69
CA GLU A 273 6.39 -29.08 -39.39
C GLU A 273 7.33 -28.13 -38.65
N VAL A 274 8.31 -27.53 -39.34
CA VAL A 274 9.18 -26.49 -38.78
C VAL A 274 8.38 -25.29 -38.30
N ASP A 275 7.40 -24.83 -39.09
CA ASP A 275 6.57 -23.68 -38.71
C ASP A 275 5.69 -23.98 -37.48
N ARG A 276 5.14 -25.20 -37.39
CA ARG A 276 4.43 -25.66 -36.19
C ARG A 276 5.32 -25.72 -34.97
N LEU A 277 6.52 -26.31 -35.09
CA LEU A 277 7.49 -26.40 -33.99
C LEU A 277 7.92 -25.01 -33.50
N LYS A 278 8.15 -24.06 -34.42
CA LYS A 278 8.43 -22.65 -34.07
C LYS A 278 7.26 -21.99 -33.35
N MET A 279 6.03 -22.24 -33.77
CA MET A 279 4.85 -21.70 -33.11
C MET A 279 4.66 -22.30 -31.71
N ASP A 280 4.83 -23.60 -31.55
CA ASP A 280 4.75 -24.28 -30.25
C ASP A 280 5.87 -23.85 -29.31
N LYS A 281 7.10 -23.71 -29.81
CA LYS A 281 8.21 -23.12 -29.04
C LYS A 281 7.87 -21.73 -28.52
N ARG A 282 7.36 -20.84 -29.39
CA ARG A 282 6.96 -19.48 -28.97
C ARG A 282 5.92 -19.51 -27.85
N ARG A 283 4.93 -20.40 -27.93
CA ARG A 283 3.92 -20.58 -26.87
C ARG A 283 4.51 -21.08 -25.56
N LEU A 284 5.45 -22.02 -25.61
CA LEU A 284 6.13 -22.54 -24.41
C LEU A 284 7.02 -21.49 -23.76
N VAL A 285 7.75 -20.70 -24.55
CA VAL A 285 8.57 -19.58 -24.05
C VAL A 285 7.70 -18.52 -23.38
N GLU A 286 6.54 -18.19 -23.95
CA GLU A 286 5.61 -17.24 -23.33
C GLU A 286 5.08 -17.77 -21.99
N ARG A 287 4.71 -19.06 -21.91
CA ARG A 287 4.31 -19.69 -20.64
C ARG A 287 5.42 -19.72 -19.61
N LEU A 288 6.66 -19.95 -20.03
CA LEU A 288 7.83 -19.91 -19.14
C LEU A 288 8.06 -18.50 -18.59
N LYS A 289 7.87 -17.47 -19.43
CA LYS A 289 7.97 -16.07 -19.00
C LYS A 289 6.92 -15.72 -17.96
N GLN A 290 5.66 -16.09 -18.20
CA GLN A 290 4.56 -15.92 -17.24
C GLN A 290 4.84 -16.65 -15.92
N GLU A 291 5.34 -17.88 -15.98
CA GLU A 291 5.68 -18.64 -14.78
C GLU A 291 6.82 -18.01 -13.97
N ASN A 292 7.82 -17.45 -14.65
CA ASN A 292 8.93 -16.73 -14.00
C ASN A 292 8.44 -15.45 -13.31
N GLU A 293 7.56 -14.69 -13.95
CA GLU A 293 6.95 -13.49 -13.35
C GLU A 293 6.13 -13.85 -12.10
N LEU A 294 5.31 -14.91 -12.17
CA LEU A 294 4.55 -15.43 -11.02
C LEU A 294 5.44 -15.96 -9.89
N SER A 295 6.54 -16.64 -10.23
CA SER A 295 7.48 -17.16 -9.22
C SER A 295 8.17 -16.03 -8.46
N VAL A 296 8.51 -14.93 -9.15
CA VAL A 296 9.13 -13.75 -8.53
C VAL A 296 8.13 -13.05 -7.60
N SER A 297 6.86 -12.90 -8.00
CA SER A 297 5.85 -12.28 -7.14
C SER A 297 5.54 -13.09 -5.88
N LEU A 298 5.58 -14.43 -5.96
CA LEU A 298 5.48 -15.33 -4.79
C LEU A 298 6.63 -15.15 -3.80
N ILE A 299 7.83 -14.81 -4.29
CA ILE A 299 9.01 -14.54 -3.46
C ILE A 299 8.91 -13.14 -2.85
N GLU A 300 8.52 -12.14 -3.62
CA GLU A 300 8.44 -10.73 -3.18
C GLU A 300 7.27 -10.45 -2.23
N GLY A 301 6.09 -11.08 -2.42
CA GLY A 301 4.91 -10.89 -1.57
C GLY A 301 4.95 -11.61 -0.22
N SER A 302 6.14 -12.04 0.22
CA SER A 302 6.27 -12.99 1.34
C SER A 302 7.17 -12.51 2.49
N ASP A 303 7.46 -11.21 2.54
CA ASP A 303 8.07 -10.50 3.67
C ASP A 303 7.03 -9.93 4.66
N ASP A 304 5.74 -10.02 4.33
CA ASP A 304 4.65 -9.73 5.26
C ASP A 304 4.50 -10.93 6.21
N SER A 305 5.43 -11.04 7.16
CA SER A 305 5.14 -11.73 8.40
C SER A 305 3.89 -11.08 8.98
N ILE A 306 2.77 -11.81 8.97
CA ILE A 306 1.58 -11.44 9.72
C ILE A 306 2.01 -11.40 11.20
N SER A 307 2.45 -10.24 11.66
CA SER A 307 2.59 -9.97 13.08
C SER A 307 1.18 -9.84 13.62
N LEU A 308 0.82 -10.71 14.55
CA LEU A 308 -0.47 -10.70 15.24
C LEU A 308 -0.65 -9.45 16.14
N GLU A 309 0.31 -8.52 16.15
CA GLU A 309 0.31 -7.30 16.94
C GLU A 309 -0.70 -6.26 16.43
N ASP A 310 -1.14 -6.34 15.17
CA ASP A 310 -2.05 -5.34 14.57
C ASP A 310 -3.53 -5.51 14.94
N ILE A 311 -3.92 -6.60 15.63
CA ILE A 311 -5.33 -6.86 15.99
C ILE A 311 -5.73 -6.21 17.33
N HIS A 312 -4.79 -5.68 18.11
CA HIS A 312 -5.08 -5.13 19.44
C HIS A 312 -5.28 -3.60 19.52
N SER A 313 -5.19 -2.87 18.40
CA SER A 313 -5.31 -1.40 18.42
C SER A 313 -6.73 -0.85 18.18
N GLU A 314 -7.73 -1.65 17.78
CA GLU A 314 -9.03 -1.11 17.36
C GLU A 314 -10.17 -1.13 18.41
N ASP A 315 -10.00 -1.69 19.62
CA ASP A 315 -11.14 -1.88 20.55
C ASP A 315 -11.08 -1.14 21.90
N LEU A 316 -10.39 0.01 21.98
CA LEU A 316 -10.46 0.91 23.15
C LEU A 316 -10.88 2.32 22.75
N GLY A 317 -12.00 2.43 22.04
CA GLY A 317 -12.45 3.68 21.45
C GLY A 317 -13.95 3.94 21.47
N GLN A 318 -14.75 3.36 22.37
CA GLN A 318 -16.17 3.74 22.48
C GLN A 318 -16.67 3.93 23.92
N SER A 319 -16.76 5.21 24.28
CA SER A 319 -17.85 5.85 25.04
C SER A 319 -18.35 5.21 26.34
N TYR A 320 -17.90 5.75 27.48
CA TYR A 320 -18.73 5.88 28.68
C TYR A 320 -18.89 7.36 29.05
N ASN A 321 -19.95 7.98 28.53
CA ASN A 321 -20.52 9.20 29.09
C ASN A 321 -21.16 8.85 30.45
N GLY A 322 -20.46 9.15 31.54
CA GLY A 322 -21.00 9.06 32.89
C GLY A 322 -21.97 10.21 33.17
N LYS A 323 -23.24 9.88 33.45
CA LYS A 323 -24.11 10.74 34.26
C LYS A 323 -23.93 10.36 35.73
N PRO A 324 -23.74 11.32 36.64
CA PRO A 324 -23.70 11.04 38.07
C PRO A 324 -25.13 10.81 38.59
N ILE A 325 -25.31 9.73 39.36
CA ILE A 325 -26.49 9.54 40.19
C ILE A 325 -26.15 10.09 41.57
N THR A 326 -26.94 11.07 42.00
CA THR A 326 -27.02 11.63 43.36
C THR A 326 -27.41 10.59 44.41
#